data_AF-A0A6P7Y8V6-F1
#
_entry.id   AF-A0A6P7Y8V6-F1
#
_cell.length_a   1.000
_cell.length_b   1.000
_cell.length_c   1.000
_cell.angle_alpha   90.00
_cell.angle_beta   90.00
_cell.angle_gamma   90.00
#
_symmetry.space_group_name_H-M   'P 1'
#
loop_
_entity.id
_entity.type
_entity.pdbx_description
1 polymer ?
#
loop_
_entity_poly.entity_id
_entity_poly.type
_entity_poly.pdbx_seq_one_letter_code
_entity_poly.pdbx_strand_id
1 'polypeptide(L)'
;MPVAVSVLLLLAAGVGAQYERYSFRSFPRDELMPLESAYKYGLDQYTEQQWGESVRYLEMSLRLHRLLQDSEAFCHLNCSAAGGDDDDVGEAELQVFGELLRRAQCLKRCKQGLPAFRQSQPARPTLHEFSLREPYKYLQYAYFKSGNLPKAIAAAHTFLLKHPEDEMMQRNMAYYKSLPDAEDYAKDLETKSYENLFIRAVRAYNGENWRTSVSDMELALPEFYRSFYECLAACDGSREITEFKDFYLSVADHYFEALECKLKCENDLTPVIGGFVVEKFVATMYHYLQFAYYKLNDVKNAAPCVASYLLFDQDDQVMKQNLVYYQYHKEKWGLMEEDFQPRPEAVQYFNVTTLQKELHEFYKQHLLSDDEGEVVEYLDDLLEMEGHR
;
A
#
# COMPACT_ATOMS: atom_id res chain seq x y z
N MET A 1 39.59 -33.97 0.35
CA MET A 1 38.94 -33.54 1.61
C MET A 1 38.22 -32.23 1.33
N PRO A 2 36.88 -32.22 1.25
CA PRO A 2 36.14 -31.00 0.94
C PRO A 2 35.91 -30.20 2.24
N VAL A 3 36.20 -28.91 2.17
CA VAL A 3 36.01 -27.94 3.26
C VAL A 3 34.54 -27.53 3.23
N ALA A 4 33.82 -27.83 4.32
CA ALA A 4 32.44 -27.42 4.52
C ALA A 4 32.40 -25.91 4.83
N VAL A 5 31.75 -25.13 3.97
CA VAL A 5 31.42 -23.73 4.23
C VAL A 5 30.09 -23.71 4.96
N SER A 6 30.13 -23.45 6.26
CA SER A 6 28.94 -23.20 7.07
C SER A 6 28.35 -21.83 6.70
N VAL A 7 27.20 -21.85 6.02
CA VAL A 7 26.37 -20.66 5.81
C VAL A 7 25.69 -20.33 7.14
N LEU A 8 26.15 -19.27 7.81
CA LEU A 8 25.44 -18.67 8.93
C LEU A 8 24.23 -17.90 8.36
N LEU A 9 23.02 -18.42 8.55
CA LEU A 9 21.80 -17.64 8.40
C LEU A 9 21.76 -16.57 9.49
N LEU A 10 22.00 -15.31 9.09
CA LEU A 10 21.64 -14.15 9.89
C LEU A 10 20.11 -14.03 9.89
N LEU A 11 19.48 -14.51 10.95
CA LEU A 11 18.10 -14.16 11.29
C LEU A 11 18.07 -12.68 11.66
N ALA A 12 17.72 -11.83 10.70
CA ALA A 12 17.27 -10.48 11.01
C ALA A 12 16.01 -10.61 11.86
N ALA A 13 16.13 -10.31 13.15
CA ALA A 13 14.97 -10.10 14.01
C ALA A 13 14.24 -8.85 13.49
N GLY A 14 13.26 -9.06 12.62
CA GLY A 14 12.35 -8.01 12.20
C GLY A 14 11.68 -7.42 13.44
N VAL A 15 11.84 -6.13 13.64
CA VAL A 15 11.00 -5.37 14.59
C VAL A 15 9.63 -5.29 13.93
N GLY A 16 8.84 -6.34 14.10
CA GLY A 16 7.47 -6.32 13.63
C GLY A 16 6.63 -5.36 14.45
N ALA A 17 5.67 -4.70 13.82
CA ALA A 17 4.66 -3.92 14.52
C ALA A 17 3.97 -4.77 15.62
N GLN A 18 3.39 -4.13 16.63
CA GLN A 18 2.90 -4.81 17.85
C GLN A 18 1.95 -5.99 17.59
N TYR A 19 1.22 -5.99 16.48
CA TYR A 19 0.31 -7.07 16.10
C TYR A 19 0.83 -7.99 14.98
N GLU A 20 2.12 -7.96 14.62
CA GLU A 20 2.76 -8.85 13.64
C GLU A 20 3.12 -10.25 14.18
N ARG A 21 2.82 -10.55 15.45
CA ARG A 21 3.09 -11.87 16.03
C ARG A 21 2.10 -12.96 15.57
N TYR A 22 1.45 -12.79 14.43
CA TYR A 22 0.56 -13.79 13.86
C TYR A 22 1.11 -14.30 12.52
N SER A 23 0.77 -15.54 12.18
CA SER A 23 0.97 -16.08 10.83
C SER A 23 -0.40 -16.38 10.26
N PHE A 24 -0.72 -15.85 9.07
CA PHE A 24 -2.03 -16.09 8.45
C PHE A 24 -2.29 -17.58 8.14
N ARG A 25 -1.22 -18.40 8.08
CA ARG A 25 -1.31 -19.87 7.97
C ARG A 25 -1.62 -20.55 9.31
N SER A 26 -1.35 -19.89 10.43
CA SER A 26 -1.46 -20.45 11.78
C SER A 26 -2.05 -19.43 12.76
N PHE A 27 -3.17 -18.81 12.38
CA PHE A 27 -3.90 -17.88 13.25
C PHE A 27 -4.50 -18.64 14.45
N PRO A 28 -4.45 -18.09 15.68
CA PRO A 28 -5.02 -18.72 16.87
C PRO A 28 -6.51 -19.03 16.67
N ARG A 29 -6.91 -20.29 16.86
CA ARG A 29 -8.29 -20.73 16.58
C ARG A 29 -9.31 -20.10 17.53
N ASP A 30 -8.89 -19.83 18.75
CA ASP A 30 -9.66 -19.19 19.81
C ASP A 30 -9.90 -17.69 19.57
N GLU A 31 -9.09 -17.05 18.74
CA GLU A 31 -9.27 -15.66 18.33
C GLU A 31 -10.00 -15.52 16.97
N LEU A 32 -10.21 -16.63 16.26
CA LEU A 32 -10.81 -16.60 14.93
C LEU A 32 -12.33 -16.40 15.01
N MET A 33 -12.78 -15.20 14.62
CA MET A 33 -14.19 -14.84 14.54
C MET A 33 -14.41 -13.77 13.46
N PRO A 34 -15.66 -13.41 13.11
CA PRO A 34 -15.90 -12.30 12.19
C PRO A 34 -15.33 -10.99 12.71
N LEU A 35 -14.59 -10.27 11.84
CA LEU A 35 -13.97 -8.99 12.15
C LEU A 35 -14.98 -7.99 12.73
N GLU A 36 -16.12 -7.85 12.06
CA GLU A 36 -17.16 -6.91 12.44
C GLU A 36 -17.76 -7.23 13.81
N SER A 37 -17.94 -8.51 14.13
CA SER A 37 -18.41 -8.93 15.45
C SER A 37 -17.39 -8.62 16.55
N ALA A 38 -16.11 -8.88 16.30
CA ALA A 38 -15.06 -8.55 17.26
C ALA A 38 -14.97 -7.04 17.52
N TYR A 39 -15.05 -6.26 16.45
CA TYR A 39 -14.97 -4.81 16.54
C TYR A 39 -16.17 -4.20 17.27
N LYS A 40 -17.41 -4.55 16.87
CA LYS A 40 -18.63 -4.07 17.54
C LYS A 40 -18.64 -4.42 19.03
N TYR A 41 -18.31 -5.65 19.37
CA TYR A 41 -18.23 -6.05 20.78
C TYR A 41 -17.18 -5.23 21.55
N GLY A 42 -16.01 -4.96 20.96
CA GLY A 42 -15.01 -4.09 21.58
C GLY A 42 -15.50 -2.66 21.85
N LEU A 43 -16.34 -2.11 20.96
CA LEU A 43 -16.98 -0.80 21.12
C LEU A 43 -18.13 -0.81 22.13
N ASP A 44 -18.91 -1.89 22.21
CA ASP A 44 -19.95 -2.06 23.22
C ASP A 44 -19.30 -2.07 24.62
N GLN A 45 -18.24 -2.86 24.79
CA GLN A 45 -17.47 -2.91 26.04
C GLN A 45 -16.78 -1.57 26.37
N TYR A 46 -16.37 -0.81 25.35
CA TYR A 46 -15.87 0.55 25.54
C TYR A 46 -16.94 1.46 26.15
N THR A 47 -18.17 1.39 25.62
CA THR A 47 -19.32 2.18 26.08
C THR A 47 -19.74 1.80 27.50
N GLU A 48 -19.68 0.50 27.82
CA GLU A 48 -19.94 -0.05 29.16
C GLU A 48 -18.77 0.17 30.15
N GLN A 49 -17.69 0.83 29.72
CA GLN A 49 -16.49 1.11 30.52
C GLN A 49 -15.76 -0.15 31.02
N GLN A 50 -15.94 -1.29 30.33
CA GLN A 50 -15.21 -2.52 30.56
C GLN A 50 -13.87 -2.48 29.81
N TRP A 51 -12.95 -1.64 30.30
CA TRP A 51 -11.71 -1.28 29.57
C TRP A 51 -10.84 -2.47 29.18
N GLY A 52 -10.70 -3.48 30.05
CA GLY A 52 -9.90 -4.67 29.77
C GLY A 52 -10.45 -5.50 28.61
N GLU A 53 -11.77 -5.71 28.58
CA GLU A 53 -12.44 -6.44 27.51
C GLU A 53 -12.48 -5.63 26.21
N SER A 54 -12.71 -4.32 26.30
CA SER A 54 -12.64 -3.42 25.15
C SER A 54 -11.26 -3.49 24.48
N VAL A 55 -10.18 -3.36 25.25
CA VAL A 55 -8.80 -3.52 24.75
C VAL A 55 -8.62 -4.88 24.07
N ARG A 56 -9.04 -5.96 24.73
CA ARG A 56 -8.88 -7.33 24.22
C ARG A 56 -9.51 -7.50 22.83
N TYR A 57 -10.75 -7.05 22.66
CA TYR A 57 -11.47 -7.22 21.40
C TYR A 57 -11.06 -6.22 20.31
N LEU A 58 -10.66 -5.00 20.67
CA LEU A 58 -10.10 -4.03 19.72
C LEU A 58 -8.72 -4.47 19.20
N GLU A 59 -7.84 -5.02 20.06
CA GLU A 59 -6.57 -5.60 19.60
C GLU A 59 -6.82 -6.84 18.72
N MET A 60 -7.82 -7.66 19.05
CA MET A 60 -8.19 -8.84 18.26
C MET A 60 -8.78 -8.45 16.90
N SER A 61 -9.62 -7.40 16.84
CA SER A 61 -10.17 -6.92 15.58
C SER A 61 -9.07 -6.39 14.64
N LEU A 62 -8.06 -5.68 15.16
CA LEU A 62 -6.87 -5.29 14.39
C LEU A 62 -6.13 -6.50 13.81
N ARG A 63 -5.95 -7.58 14.59
CA ARG A 63 -5.33 -8.83 14.10
C ARG A 63 -6.18 -9.52 13.03
N LEU A 64 -7.50 -9.56 13.20
CA LEU A 64 -8.43 -10.13 12.22
C LEU A 64 -8.47 -9.32 10.91
N HIS A 65 -8.39 -7.99 11.00
CA HIS A 65 -8.32 -7.12 9.84
C HIS A 65 -7.04 -7.37 9.03
N ARG A 66 -5.89 -7.43 9.70
CA ARG A 66 -4.61 -7.79 9.06
C ARG A 66 -4.67 -9.19 8.44
N LEU A 67 -5.22 -10.16 9.16
CA LEU A 67 -5.40 -11.53 8.65
C LEU A 67 -6.18 -11.55 7.34
N LEU A 68 -7.25 -10.76 7.24
CA LEU A 68 -8.04 -10.62 6.03
C LEU A 68 -7.22 -9.97 4.90
N GLN A 69 -6.57 -8.83 5.16
CA GLN A 69 -5.76 -8.13 4.16
C GLN A 69 -4.61 -8.98 3.62
N ASP A 70 -3.85 -9.64 4.50
CA ASP A 70 -2.73 -10.49 4.09
C ASP A 70 -3.21 -11.74 3.33
N SER A 71 -4.37 -12.29 3.69
CA SER A 71 -4.98 -13.43 2.99
C SER A 71 -5.49 -13.03 1.60
N GLU A 72 -6.07 -11.84 1.46
CA GLU A 72 -6.47 -11.27 0.17
C GLU A 72 -5.23 -11.05 -0.72
N ALA A 73 -4.23 -10.32 -0.23
CA ALA A 73 -2.98 -10.08 -0.96
C ALA A 73 -2.31 -11.40 -1.40
N PHE A 74 -2.21 -12.37 -0.50
CA PHE A 74 -1.61 -13.68 -0.80
C PHE A 74 -2.33 -14.40 -1.94
N CYS A 75 -3.66 -14.45 -1.92
CA CYS A 75 -4.40 -15.14 -2.98
C CYS A 75 -4.34 -14.38 -4.31
N HIS A 76 -4.50 -13.06 -4.29
CA HIS A 76 -4.52 -12.26 -5.51
C HIS A 76 -3.15 -12.17 -6.20
N LEU A 77 -2.06 -12.14 -5.44
CA LEU A 77 -0.70 -12.19 -6.00
C LEU A 77 -0.40 -13.56 -6.63
N ASN A 78 -0.73 -14.66 -5.94
CA ASN A 78 -0.44 -16.02 -6.44
C ASN A 78 -1.33 -16.46 -7.61
N CYS A 79 -2.49 -15.81 -7.79
CA CYS A 79 -3.40 -16.06 -8.90
C CYS A 79 -3.22 -15.08 -10.06
N SER A 80 -2.28 -14.12 -9.97
CA SER A 80 -2.03 -13.12 -11.03
C SER A 80 -1.47 -13.75 -12.31
N ALA A 81 -0.68 -14.83 -12.18
CA ALA A 81 -0.01 -15.53 -13.28
C ALA A 81 -0.83 -16.68 -13.91
N ALA A 82 -2.14 -16.76 -13.67
CA ALA A 82 -3.01 -17.80 -14.25
C ALA A 82 -3.40 -17.56 -15.73
N GLY A 83 -2.76 -16.56 -16.38
CA GLY A 83 -2.83 -16.32 -17.82
C GLY A 83 -1.85 -17.22 -18.56
N GLY A 84 -2.33 -18.02 -19.50
CA GLY A 84 -1.50 -18.89 -20.34
C GLY A 84 -1.14 -18.20 -21.65
N ASP A 85 0.08 -18.44 -22.13
CA ASP A 85 0.53 -18.18 -23.50
C ASP A 85 -0.29 -19.03 -24.48
N ASP A 86 -1.50 -18.58 -24.84
CA ASP A 86 -2.21 -19.09 -26.01
C ASP A 86 -2.13 -18.04 -27.11
N ASP A 87 -1.14 -18.22 -28.01
CA ASP A 87 -1.04 -17.58 -29.32
C ASP A 87 -2.15 -18.10 -30.25
N ASP A 88 -3.42 -17.91 -29.87
CA ASP A 88 -4.55 -18.27 -30.73
C ASP A 88 -5.31 -17.04 -31.23
N VAL A 89 -5.55 -17.02 -32.54
CA VAL A 89 -6.25 -15.94 -33.26
C VAL A 89 -7.75 -16.08 -32.97
N GLY A 90 -8.14 -15.75 -31.74
CA GLY A 90 -9.52 -15.70 -31.26
C GLY A 90 -9.97 -14.27 -30.94
N GLU A 91 -11.27 -14.04 -30.96
CA GLU A 91 -11.93 -12.78 -30.59
C GLU A 91 -11.41 -12.26 -29.23
N ALA A 92 -10.75 -11.11 -29.22
CA ALA A 92 -9.98 -10.58 -28.08
C ALA A 92 -10.79 -10.51 -26.76
N GLU A 93 -12.10 -10.30 -26.86
CA GLU A 93 -13.02 -10.29 -25.72
C GLU A 93 -13.06 -11.66 -25.00
N LEU A 94 -13.13 -12.76 -25.76
CA LEU A 94 -13.18 -14.11 -25.19
C LEU A 94 -11.88 -14.47 -24.48
N GLN A 95 -10.74 -13.94 -24.93
CA GLN A 95 -9.45 -14.12 -24.27
C GLN A 95 -9.45 -13.43 -22.89
N VAL A 96 -9.87 -12.16 -22.83
CA VAL A 96 -9.95 -11.38 -21.58
C VAL A 96 -10.87 -12.06 -20.56
N PHE A 97 -12.09 -12.44 -20.97
CA PHE A 97 -13.00 -13.14 -20.06
C PHE A 97 -12.52 -14.55 -19.71
N GLY A 98 -11.85 -15.24 -20.63
CA GLY A 98 -11.21 -16.53 -20.34
C GLY A 98 -10.16 -16.44 -19.24
N GLU A 99 -9.30 -15.41 -19.28
CA GLU A 99 -8.32 -15.12 -18.23
C GLU A 99 -8.99 -14.75 -16.91
N LEU A 100 -10.03 -13.91 -16.95
CA LEU A 100 -10.82 -13.54 -15.78
C LEU A 100 -11.41 -14.77 -15.09
N LEU A 101 -12.00 -15.70 -15.86
CA LEU A 101 -12.58 -16.94 -15.33
C LEU A 101 -11.52 -17.86 -14.71
N ARG A 102 -10.34 -18.00 -15.34
CA ARG A 102 -9.21 -18.76 -14.79
C ARG A 102 -8.70 -18.16 -13.49
N ARG A 103 -8.54 -16.84 -13.43
CA ARG A 103 -8.13 -16.14 -12.20
C ARG A 103 -9.19 -16.29 -11.10
N ALA A 104 -10.47 -16.16 -11.42
CA ALA A 104 -11.57 -16.37 -10.49
C ALA A 104 -11.60 -17.81 -9.92
N GLN A 105 -11.35 -18.83 -10.76
CA GLN A 105 -11.23 -20.22 -10.31
C GLN A 105 -10.06 -20.40 -9.34
N CYS A 106 -8.90 -19.84 -9.66
CA CYS A 106 -7.72 -19.87 -8.78
C CYS A 106 -8.02 -19.22 -7.42
N LEU A 107 -8.61 -18.02 -7.44
CA LEU A 107 -8.99 -17.28 -6.23
C LEU A 107 -9.97 -18.07 -5.37
N LYS A 108 -11.02 -18.65 -5.98
CA LYS A 108 -11.99 -19.49 -5.28
C LYS A 108 -11.31 -20.63 -4.52
N ARG A 109 -10.36 -21.32 -5.17
CA ARG A 109 -9.61 -22.43 -4.54
C ARG A 109 -8.67 -21.93 -3.44
N CYS A 110 -7.97 -20.82 -3.67
CA CYS A 110 -7.04 -20.24 -2.69
C CYS A 110 -7.80 -19.80 -1.42
N LYS A 111 -8.87 -19.02 -1.58
CA LYS A 111 -9.65 -18.48 -0.47
C LYS A 111 -10.29 -19.58 0.39
N GLN A 112 -10.76 -20.68 -0.20
CA GLN A 112 -11.26 -21.85 0.55
C GLN A 112 -10.24 -22.45 1.53
N GLY A 113 -8.95 -22.31 1.22
CA GLY A 113 -7.87 -22.85 2.04
C GLY A 113 -7.53 -22.03 3.29
N LEU A 114 -7.92 -20.76 3.36
CA LEU A 114 -7.42 -19.83 4.38
C LEU A 114 -8.46 -19.55 5.49
N PRO A 115 -8.03 -19.41 6.77
CA PRO A 115 -8.94 -19.18 7.89
C PRO A 115 -9.78 -17.89 7.78
N ALA A 116 -9.21 -16.82 7.18
CA ALA A 116 -9.87 -15.52 7.03
C ALA A 116 -11.22 -15.64 6.31
N PHE A 117 -11.29 -16.46 5.26
CA PHE A 117 -12.47 -16.61 4.41
C PHE A 117 -13.47 -17.65 4.91
N ARG A 118 -13.23 -18.24 6.09
CA ARG A 118 -14.23 -19.06 6.79
C ARG A 118 -15.20 -18.21 7.61
N GLN A 119 -14.86 -16.95 7.83
CA GLN A 119 -15.68 -15.98 8.56
C GLN A 119 -16.55 -15.17 7.59
N SER A 120 -17.61 -14.55 8.11
CA SER A 120 -18.41 -13.60 7.32
C SER A 120 -17.55 -12.38 6.96
N GLN A 121 -17.72 -11.90 5.73
CA GLN A 121 -17.01 -10.72 5.25
C GLN A 121 -17.51 -9.47 5.98
N PRO A 122 -16.59 -8.57 6.40
CA PRO A 122 -16.97 -7.33 7.06
C PRO A 122 -17.66 -6.37 6.08
N ALA A 123 -18.58 -5.56 6.58
CA ALA A 123 -19.19 -4.50 5.79
C ALA A 123 -18.18 -3.41 5.37
N ARG A 124 -18.43 -2.74 4.23
CA ARG A 124 -17.58 -1.64 3.71
C ARG A 124 -17.28 -0.54 4.75
N PRO A 125 -18.25 -0.06 5.54
CA PRO A 125 -17.98 0.97 6.55
C PRO A 125 -16.99 0.50 7.62
N THR A 126 -17.05 -0.78 8.00
CA THR A 126 -16.08 -1.35 8.95
C THR A 126 -14.68 -1.30 8.37
N LEU A 127 -14.48 -1.78 7.13
CA LEU A 127 -13.16 -1.73 6.49
C LEU A 127 -12.63 -0.29 6.34
N HIS A 128 -13.52 0.66 6.08
CA HIS A 128 -13.16 2.08 6.00
C HIS A 128 -12.68 2.65 7.33
N GLU A 129 -13.33 2.32 8.45
CA GLU A 129 -12.85 2.73 9.78
C GLU A 129 -11.45 2.20 10.09
N PHE A 130 -11.14 0.96 9.67
CA PHE A 130 -9.80 0.40 9.83
C PHE A 130 -8.77 1.09 8.92
N SER A 131 -9.13 1.45 7.69
CA SER A 131 -8.24 2.22 6.81
C SER A 131 -7.92 3.60 7.38
N LEU A 132 -8.87 4.19 8.12
CA LEU A 132 -8.72 5.44 8.84
C LEU A 132 -8.06 5.29 10.22
N ARG A 133 -7.66 4.08 10.63
CA ARG A 133 -7.06 3.82 11.95
C ARG A 133 -7.98 4.19 13.13
N GLU A 134 -9.30 4.23 12.95
CA GLU A 134 -10.28 4.53 14.01
C GLU A 134 -10.17 3.62 15.25
N PRO A 135 -9.88 2.30 15.15
CA PRO A 135 -9.71 1.46 16.35
C PRO A 135 -8.67 2.00 17.34
N TYR A 136 -7.65 2.72 16.86
CA TYR A 136 -6.61 3.31 17.71
C TYR A 136 -7.11 4.46 18.57
N LYS A 137 -8.14 5.19 18.14
CA LYS A 137 -8.81 6.22 18.94
C LYS A 137 -9.43 5.63 20.20
N TYR A 138 -10.15 4.52 20.06
CA TYR A 138 -10.78 3.82 21.18
C TYR A 138 -9.73 3.11 22.06
N LEU A 139 -8.76 2.45 21.44
CA LEU A 139 -7.66 1.80 22.15
C LEU A 139 -6.86 2.78 23.01
N GLN A 140 -6.56 3.97 22.50
CA GLN A 140 -5.84 5.01 23.23
C GLN A 140 -6.50 5.29 24.59
N TYR A 141 -7.81 5.58 24.59
CA TYR A 141 -8.52 5.90 25.82
C TYR A 141 -8.70 4.67 26.73
N ALA A 142 -8.99 3.49 26.16
CA ALA A 142 -9.13 2.26 26.93
C ALA A 142 -7.81 1.86 27.61
N TYR A 143 -6.66 2.02 26.95
CA TYR A 143 -5.34 1.83 27.55
C TYR A 143 -5.06 2.83 28.66
N PHE A 144 -5.39 4.09 28.45
CA PHE A 144 -5.23 5.13 29.46
C PHE A 144 -6.03 4.79 30.73
N LYS A 145 -7.30 4.37 30.57
CA LYS A 145 -8.16 3.95 31.70
C LYS A 145 -7.70 2.66 32.38
N SER A 146 -7.05 1.78 31.64
CA SER A 146 -6.44 0.55 32.17
C SER A 146 -5.05 0.77 32.79
N GLY A 147 -4.56 2.01 32.84
CA GLY A 147 -3.24 2.35 33.40
C GLY A 147 -2.05 1.98 32.51
N ASN A 148 -2.28 1.62 31.25
CA ASN A 148 -1.22 1.27 30.29
C ASN A 148 -0.83 2.50 29.45
N LEU A 149 -0.10 3.43 30.06
CA LEU A 149 0.37 4.66 29.40
C LEU A 149 1.21 4.40 28.14
N PRO A 150 2.19 3.48 28.13
CA PRO A 150 2.98 3.22 26.92
C PRO A 150 2.14 2.86 25.70
N LYS A 151 1.16 1.96 25.86
CA LYS A 151 0.26 1.59 24.74
C LYS A 151 -0.73 2.70 24.38
N ALA A 152 -1.16 3.50 25.35
CA ALA A 152 -2.02 4.67 25.08
C ALA A 152 -1.30 5.70 24.20
N ILE A 153 -0.02 5.98 24.49
CA ILE A 153 0.82 6.91 23.73
C ILE A 153 1.02 6.39 22.30
N ALA A 154 1.35 5.11 22.14
CA ALA A 154 1.54 4.51 20.82
C ALA A 154 0.24 4.54 20.00
N ALA A 155 -0.92 4.20 20.59
CA ALA A 155 -2.20 4.27 19.91
C ALA A 155 -2.59 5.71 19.51
N ALA A 156 -2.35 6.69 20.39
CA ALA A 156 -2.55 8.11 20.08
C ALA A 156 -1.67 8.56 18.90
N HIS A 157 -0.40 8.16 18.91
CA HIS A 157 0.54 8.48 17.84
C HIS A 157 0.08 7.87 16.50
N THR A 158 -0.24 6.58 16.48
CA THR A 158 -0.74 5.88 15.28
C THR A 158 -1.99 6.50 14.68
N PHE A 159 -2.94 6.96 15.52
CA PHE A 159 -4.15 7.64 15.07
C PHE A 159 -3.84 9.01 14.44
N LEU A 160 -3.02 9.82 15.09
CA LEU A 160 -2.66 11.17 14.62
C LEU A 160 -1.93 11.18 13.28
N LEU A 161 -1.30 10.07 12.86
CA LEU A 161 -0.69 9.97 11.53
C LEU A 161 -1.70 10.01 10.38
N LYS A 162 -2.96 9.61 10.61
CA LYS A 162 -4.06 9.75 9.64
C LYS A 162 -4.96 10.94 9.93
N HIS A 163 -4.98 11.41 11.18
CA HIS A 163 -5.83 12.51 11.64
C HIS A 163 -5.00 13.61 12.30
N PRO A 164 -4.10 14.28 11.56
CA PRO A 164 -3.17 15.25 12.13
C PRO A 164 -3.87 16.46 12.76
N GLU A 165 -5.12 16.74 12.36
CA GLU A 165 -5.93 17.88 12.80
C GLU A 165 -6.94 17.54 13.91
N ASP A 166 -6.97 16.29 14.43
CA ASP A 166 -7.90 15.92 15.49
C ASP A 166 -7.53 16.61 16.81
N GLU A 167 -8.28 17.66 17.17
CA GLU A 167 -8.01 18.49 18.35
C GLU A 167 -8.01 17.70 19.66
N MET A 168 -8.90 16.70 19.79
CA MET A 168 -9.02 15.92 21.03
C MET A 168 -7.76 15.08 21.25
N MET A 169 -7.32 14.37 20.21
CA MET A 169 -6.14 13.54 20.27
C MET A 169 -4.86 14.37 20.38
N GLN A 170 -4.79 15.54 19.75
CA GLN A 170 -3.68 16.48 19.95
C GLN A 170 -3.55 16.91 21.43
N ARG A 171 -4.67 17.22 22.10
CA ARG A 171 -4.66 17.56 23.53
C ARG A 171 -4.22 16.37 24.39
N ASN A 172 -4.71 15.16 24.10
CA ASN A 172 -4.29 13.94 24.78
C ASN A 172 -2.78 13.70 24.60
N MET A 173 -2.27 13.86 23.39
CA MET A 173 -0.85 13.70 23.07
C MET A 173 0.00 14.79 23.75
N ALA A 174 -0.47 16.03 23.83
CA ALA A 174 0.22 17.09 24.57
C ALA A 174 0.34 16.76 26.07
N TYR A 175 -0.73 16.21 26.67
CA TYR A 175 -0.66 15.69 28.03
C TYR A 175 0.36 14.55 28.15
N TYR A 176 0.36 13.58 27.23
CA TYR A 176 1.32 12.49 27.26
C TYR A 176 2.77 12.96 27.15
N LYS A 177 3.06 13.90 26.25
CA LYS A 177 4.40 14.49 26.10
C LYS A 177 4.89 15.22 27.35
N SER A 178 4.00 15.59 28.28
CA SER A 178 4.39 16.17 29.57
C SER A 178 4.89 15.14 30.58
N LEU A 179 4.69 13.85 30.32
CA LEU A 179 5.13 12.76 31.18
C LEU A 179 6.60 12.38 30.88
N PRO A 180 7.37 11.95 31.90
CA PRO A 180 8.72 11.43 31.69
C PRO A 180 8.72 10.26 30.71
N ASP A 181 9.75 10.17 29.86
CA ASP A 181 10.01 9.08 28.91
C ASP A 181 8.89 8.83 27.88
N ALA A 182 7.94 9.75 27.73
CA ALA A 182 6.81 9.60 26.81
C ALA A 182 7.23 9.46 25.33
N GLU A 183 8.33 10.09 24.95
CA GLU A 183 8.85 10.07 23.57
C GLU A 183 9.27 8.66 23.13
N ASP A 184 9.77 7.83 24.07
CA ASP A 184 10.17 6.45 23.78
C ASP A 184 8.98 5.52 23.45
N TYR A 185 7.76 5.95 23.79
CA TYR A 185 6.53 5.20 23.56
C TYR A 185 5.74 5.70 22.33
N ALA A 186 6.09 6.85 21.76
CA ALA A 186 5.45 7.40 20.57
C ALA A 186 5.92 6.68 19.29
N LYS A 187 5.46 5.43 19.13
CA LYS A 187 5.78 4.58 17.98
C LYS A 187 4.53 4.29 17.18
N ASP A 188 4.65 4.26 15.85
CA ASP A 188 3.55 3.80 15.02
C ASP A 188 3.39 2.26 15.08
N LEU A 189 2.21 1.82 15.51
CA LEU A 189 1.77 0.44 15.60
C LEU A 189 1.41 -0.18 14.25
N GLU A 190 1.45 0.59 13.16
CA GLU A 190 1.25 0.16 11.76
C GLU A 190 2.50 0.29 10.89
N THR A 191 3.67 0.65 11.46
CA THR A 191 4.92 0.85 10.71
C THR A 191 5.28 -0.37 9.87
N LYS A 192 5.55 -0.14 8.58
CA LYS A 192 6.03 -1.17 7.65
C LYS A 192 7.56 -1.32 7.70
N SER A 193 8.05 -2.50 7.28
CA SER A 193 9.48 -2.83 7.30
C SER A 193 10.36 -1.82 6.55
N TYR A 194 9.91 -1.36 5.38
CA TYR A 194 10.65 -0.42 4.54
C TYR A 194 10.81 0.96 5.20
N GLU A 195 9.89 1.40 6.06
CA GLU A 195 9.95 2.72 6.69
C GLU A 195 11.16 2.82 7.63
N ASN A 196 11.42 1.76 8.41
CA ASN A 196 12.59 1.69 9.28
C ASN A 196 13.91 1.68 8.49
N LEU A 197 13.94 0.97 7.37
CA LEU A 197 15.08 0.96 6.46
C LEU A 197 15.31 2.35 5.84
N PHE A 198 14.24 3.00 5.37
CA PHE A 198 14.27 4.35 4.83
C PHE A 198 14.79 5.37 5.85
N ILE A 199 14.24 5.38 7.08
CA ILE A 199 14.68 6.30 8.14
C ILE A 199 16.16 6.09 8.47
N ARG A 200 16.62 4.83 8.55
CA ARG A 200 18.04 4.53 8.78
C ARG A 200 18.92 5.00 7.61
N ALA A 201 18.48 4.78 6.37
CA ALA A 201 19.19 5.22 5.18
C ALA A 201 19.34 6.75 5.16
N VAL A 202 18.26 7.50 5.44
CA VAL A 202 18.29 8.98 5.51
C VAL A 202 19.19 9.47 6.64
N ARG A 203 19.16 8.84 7.81
CA ARG A 203 20.09 9.16 8.92
C ARG A 203 21.55 8.92 8.51
N ALA A 204 21.83 7.81 7.84
CA ALA A 204 23.17 7.51 7.34
C ALA A 204 23.62 8.49 6.26
N TYR A 205 22.72 8.88 5.35
CA TYR A 205 22.96 9.91 4.34
C TYR A 205 23.36 11.25 4.98
N ASN A 206 22.58 11.71 5.95
CA ASN A 206 22.85 12.97 6.66
C ASN A 206 24.14 12.92 7.50
N GLY A 207 24.54 11.72 7.94
CA GLY A 207 25.82 11.48 8.61
C GLY A 207 26.98 11.19 7.66
N GLU A 208 26.81 11.39 6.35
CA GLU A 208 27.79 11.10 5.28
C GLU A 208 28.29 9.64 5.23
N ASN A 209 27.56 8.71 5.86
CA ASN A 209 27.82 7.29 5.76
C ASN A 209 27.11 6.73 4.51
N TRP A 210 27.70 7.04 3.35
CA TRP A 210 27.14 6.69 2.03
C TRP A 210 26.94 5.18 1.85
N ARG A 211 27.83 4.34 2.39
CA ARG A 211 27.72 2.88 2.27
C ARG A 211 26.47 2.34 2.99
N THR A 212 26.22 2.79 4.22
CA THR A 212 25.01 2.39 4.95
C THR A 212 23.77 2.99 4.31
N SER A 213 23.82 4.24 3.83
CA SER A 213 22.71 4.85 3.08
C SER A 213 22.32 4.01 1.87
N VAL A 214 23.28 3.61 1.04
CA VAL A 214 23.02 2.74 -0.13
C VAL A 214 22.45 1.40 0.32
N SER A 215 23.10 0.72 1.26
CA SER A 215 22.68 -0.62 1.70
C SER A 215 21.26 -0.63 2.26
N ASP A 216 20.88 0.34 3.09
CA ASP A 216 19.55 0.37 3.69
C ASP A 216 18.49 0.84 2.66
N MET A 217 18.82 1.76 1.74
CA MET A 217 17.89 2.25 0.72
C MET A 217 17.62 1.20 -0.38
N GLU A 218 18.63 0.43 -0.79
CA GLU A 218 18.48 -0.71 -1.72
C GLU A 218 17.65 -1.86 -1.11
N LEU A 219 17.53 -1.93 0.22
CA LEU A 219 16.60 -2.85 0.87
C LEU A 219 15.20 -2.23 1.03
N ALA A 220 15.13 -0.92 1.34
CA ALA A 220 13.86 -0.23 1.54
C ALA A 220 13.01 -0.21 0.26
N LEU A 221 13.62 0.07 -0.89
CA LEU A 221 12.92 0.26 -2.16
C LEU A 221 12.14 -1.00 -2.63
N PRO A 222 12.75 -2.20 -2.72
CA PRO A 222 12.00 -3.40 -3.08
C PRO A 222 10.97 -3.80 -2.01
N GLU A 223 11.22 -3.54 -0.73
CA GLU A 223 10.26 -3.79 0.35
C GLU A 223 9.03 -2.86 0.26
N PHE A 224 9.24 -1.61 -0.15
CA PHE A 224 8.14 -0.68 -0.47
C PHE A 224 7.33 -1.19 -1.67
N TYR A 225 7.99 -1.54 -2.78
CA TYR A 225 7.28 -2.07 -3.96
C TYR A 225 6.49 -3.33 -3.63
N ARG A 226 7.05 -4.24 -2.83
CA ARG A 226 6.31 -5.42 -2.35
C ARG A 226 5.04 -5.01 -1.59
N SER A 227 5.18 -4.10 -0.62
CA SER A 227 4.04 -3.60 0.18
C SER A 227 2.99 -2.91 -0.69
N PHE A 228 3.42 -2.19 -1.73
CA PHE A 228 2.54 -1.57 -2.71
C PHE A 228 1.74 -2.60 -3.52
N TYR A 229 2.39 -3.62 -4.08
CA TYR A 229 1.70 -4.66 -4.83
C TYR A 229 0.82 -5.56 -3.95
N GLU A 230 1.18 -5.77 -2.69
CA GLU A 230 0.32 -6.42 -1.69
C GLU A 230 -0.95 -5.59 -1.44
N CYS A 231 -0.82 -4.26 -1.31
CA CYS A 231 -1.98 -3.37 -1.17
C CYS A 231 -2.88 -3.42 -2.42
N LEU A 232 -2.31 -3.34 -3.63
CA LEU A 232 -3.07 -3.45 -4.88
C LEU A 232 -3.85 -4.76 -4.98
N ALA A 233 -3.22 -5.86 -4.56
CA ALA A 233 -3.82 -7.19 -4.57
C ALA A 233 -4.95 -7.31 -3.53
N ALA A 234 -4.81 -6.67 -2.37
CA ALA A 234 -5.84 -6.65 -1.34
C ALA A 234 -7.11 -5.85 -1.73
N CYS A 235 -6.99 -4.90 -2.67
CA CYS A 235 -8.12 -4.10 -3.15
C CYS A 235 -9.16 -4.87 -3.99
N ASP A 236 -8.78 -6.04 -4.52
CA ASP A 236 -9.65 -6.91 -5.34
C ASP A 236 -10.55 -7.85 -4.47
N GLY A 237 -10.70 -7.55 -3.17
CA GLY A 237 -11.52 -8.30 -2.23
C GLY A 237 -13.03 -8.30 -2.55
N SER A 238 -13.80 -9.10 -1.79
CA SER A 238 -15.25 -9.24 -2.02
C SER A 238 -16.02 -7.94 -1.82
N ARG A 239 -16.96 -7.65 -2.72
CA ARG A 239 -17.79 -6.45 -2.74
C ARG A 239 -19.26 -6.81 -2.91
N GLU A 240 -20.13 -6.00 -2.30
CA GLU A 240 -21.58 -6.14 -2.46
C GLU A 240 -22.02 -5.46 -3.76
N ILE A 241 -22.85 -6.15 -4.54
CA ILE A 241 -23.47 -5.66 -5.77
C ILE A 241 -24.84 -5.11 -5.40
N THR A 242 -25.00 -3.79 -5.44
CA THR A 242 -26.24 -3.13 -4.97
C THR A 242 -27.17 -2.70 -6.10
N GLU A 243 -26.66 -2.60 -7.33
CA GLU A 243 -27.38 -2.02 -8.46
C GLU A 243 -27.62 -3.03 -9.59
N PHE A 244 -28.75 -2.87 -10.28
CA PHE A 244 -29.07 -3.65 -11.48
C PHE A 244 -28.75 -2.81 -12.72
N LYS A 245 -27.59 -3.08 -13.33
CA LYS A 245 -27.08 -2.40 -14.53
C LYS A 245 -26.83 -3.41 -15.64
N ASP A 246 -26.70 -2.92 -16.87
CA ASP A 246 -26.25 -3.76 -18.00
C ASP A 246 -24.88 -4.36 -17.71
N PHE A 247 -24.54 -5.46 -18.40
CA PHE A 247 -23.36 -6.27 -18.12
C PHE A 247 -22.06 -5.46 -18.07
N TYR A 248 -21.78 -4.65 -19.09
CA TYR A 248 -20.54 -3.88 -19.18
C TYR A 248 -20.46 -2.75 -18.15
N LEU A 249 -21.58 -2.08 -17.88
CA LEU A 249 -21.66 -1.05 -16.84
C LEU A 249 -21.43 -1.66 -15.46
N SER A 250 -22.03 -2.82 -15.20
CA SER A 250 -21.77 -3.57 -13.97
C SER A 250 -20.29 -3.91 -13.83
N VAL A 251 -19.63 -4.45 -14.86
CA VAL A 251 -18.20 -4.77 -14.81
C VAL A 251 -17.35 -3.51 -14.58
N ALA A 252 -17.65 -2.42 -15.29
CA ALA A 252 -16.94 -1.16 -15.17
C ALA A 252 -17.02 -0.57 -13.75
N ASP A 253 -18.22 -0.53 -13.16
CA ASP A 253 -18.43 0.00 -11.80
C ASP A 253 -17.66 -0.81 -10.76
N HIS A 254 -17.72 -2.15 -10.83
CA HIS A 254 -16.99 -3.00 -9.89
C HIS A 254 -15.48 -2.81 -10.01
N TYR A 255 -14.99 -2.65 -11.25
CA TYR A 255 -13.58 -2.36 -11.48
C TYR A 255 -13.19 -0.97 -10.99
N PHE A 256 -14.03 0.04 -11.20
CA PHE A 256 -13.82 1.40 -10.74
C PHE A 256 -13.71 1.46 -9.22
N GLU A 257 -14.60 0.82 -8.47
CA GLU A 257 -14.48 0.80 -7.02
C GLU A 257 -13.20 0.07 -6.53
N ALA A 258 -12.74 -0.96 -7.26
CA ALA A 258 -11.45 -1.60 -7.00
C ALA A 258 -10.29 -0.64 -7.27
N LEU A 259 -10.40 0.14 -8.34
CA LEU A 259 -9.44 1.15 -8.73
C LEU A 259 -9.33 2.30 -7.71
N GLU A 260 -10.45 2.76 -7.15
CA GLU A 260 -10.46 3.77 -6.08
C GLU A 260 -9.68 3.31 -4.83
N CYS A 261 -9.74 2.03 -4.50
CA CYS A 261 -8.90 1.46 -3.44
C CYS A 261 -7.42 1.45 -3.86
N LYS A 262 -7.11 1.00 -5.08
CA LYS A 262 -5.74 0.90 -5.61
C LYS A 262 -5.02 2.25 -5.63
N LEU A 263 -5.73 3.31 -6.02
CA LEU A 263 -5.17 4.67 -6.05
C LEU A 263 -4.81 5.23 -4.67
N LYS A 264 -5.37 4.67 -3.59
CA LYS A 264 -5.02 5.06 -2.22
C LYS A 264 -3.73 4.40 -1.73
N CYS A 265 -3.31 3.29 -2.33
CA CYS A 265 -2.16 2.49 -1.84
C CYS A 265 -0.86 3.29 -1.73
N GLU A 266 -0.52 4.12 -2.72
CA GLU A 266 0.69 4.95 -2.68
C GLU A 266 0.65 5.94 -1.51
N ASN A 267 -0.47 6.66 -1.36
CA ASN A 267 -0.65 7.63 -0.29
C ASN A 267 -0.71 6.96 1.09
N ASP A 268 -1.34 5.79 1.18
CA ASP A 268 -1.48 5.04 2.44
C ASP A 268 -0.17 4.44 2.93
N LEU A 269 0.75 4.13 2.01
CA LEU A 269 2.09 3.60 2.30
C LEU A 269 3.17 4.70 2.38
N THR A 270 2.85 5.94 2.03
CA THR A 270 3.82 7.03 2.15
C THR A 270 4.07 7.35 3.63
N PRO A 271 5.33 7.29 4.12
CA PRO A 271 5.62 7.51 5.52
C PRO A 271 5.44 8.97 5.93
N VAL A 272 5.10 9.16 7.20
CA VAL A 272 5.05 10.46 7.87
C VAL A 272 6.22 10.55 8.85
N ILE A 273 7.17 11.43 8.58
CA ILE A 273 8.41 11.57 9.37
C ILE A 273 8.41 12.94 10.04
N GLY A 274 8.52 12.95 11.36
CA GLY A 274 8.53 14.20 12.14
C GLY A 274 7.24 15.03 11.99
N GLY A 275 6.13 14.39 11.60
CA GLY A 275 4.85 15.06 11.34
C GLY A 275 4.63 15.51 9.89
N PHE A 276 5.58 15.25 8.97
CA PHE A 276 5.47 15.62 7.57
C PHE A 276 5.42 14.40 6.67
N VAL A 277 4.49 14.39 5.71
CA VAL A 277 4.41 13.36 4.67
C VAL A 277 5.64 13.50 3.77
N VAL A 278 6.30 12.39 3.44
CA VAL A 278 7.43 12.41 2.50
C VAL A 278 6.91 12.52 1.07
N GLU A 279 6.94 13.74 0.51
CA GLU A 279 6.50 13.99 -0.86
C GLU A 279 7.31 13.19 -1.89
N LYS A 280 6.64 12.77 -2.97
CA LYS A 280 7.23 12.01 -4.08
C LYS A 280 8.10 10.84 -3.57
N PHE A 281 7.56 10.03 -2.67
CA PHE A 281 8.34 9.09 -1.85
C PHE A 281 9.31 8.20 -2.65
N VAL A 282 8.84 7.58 -3.73
CA VAL A 282 9.67 6.73 -4.61
C VAL A 282 10.78 7.55 -5.29
N ALA A 283 10.47 8.74 -5.80
CA ALA A 283 11.46 9.64 -6.38
C ALA A 283 12.52 10.00 -5.33
N THR A 284 12.09 10.37 -4.12
CA THR A 284 12.97 10.69 -2.99
C THR A 284 13.96 9.54 -2.69
N MET A 285 13.53 8.28 -2.73
CA MET A 285 14.43 7.12 -2.55
C MET A 285 15.49 7.04 -3.66
N TYR A 286 15.12 7.26 -4.92
CA TYR A 286 16.06 7.31 -6.04
C TYR A 286 17.03 8.49 -5.96
N HIS A 287 16.60 9.65 -5.47
CA HIS A 287 17.49 10.80 -5.23
C HIS A 287 18.56 10.45 -4.20
N TYR A 288 18.18 9.85 -3.06
CA TYR A 288 19.15 9.40 -2.05
C TYR A 288 20.13 8.36 -2.59
N LEU A 289 19.64 7.35 -3.34
CA LEU A 289 20.49 6.35 -3.99
C LEU A 289 21.48 6.98 -4.96
N GLN A 290 20.99 7.81 -5.88
CA GLN A 290 21.78 8.49 -6.90
C GLN A 290 22.95 9.26 -6.29
N PHE A 291 22.68 10.09 -5.29
CA PHE A 291 23.71 10.91 -4.67
C PHE A 291 24.70 10.06 -3.86
N ALA A 292 24.21 9.07 -3.10
CA ALA A 292 25.08 8.21 -2.31
C ALA A 292 26.01 7.35 -3.19
N TYR A 293 25.50 6.79 -4.29
CA TYR A 293 26.32 6.09 -5.29
C TYR A 293 27.37 7.01 -5.92
N TYR A 294 26.99 8.23 -6.28
CA TYR A 294 27.93 9.22 -6.80
C TYR A 294 29.07 9.51 -5.80
N LYS A 295 28.73 9.69 -4.51
CA LYS A 295 29.74 9.91 -3.45
C LYS A 295 30.67 8.71 -3.24
N LEU A 296 30.23 7.52 -3.59
CA LEU A 296 31.05 6.30 -3.60
C LEU A 296 31.80 6.07 -4.92
N ASN A 297 31.73 7.01 -5.87
CA ASN A 297 32.28 6.89 -7.22
C ASN A 297 31.72 5.70 -8.00
N ASP A 298 30.51 5.28 -7.67
CA ASP A 298 29.76 4.23 -8.36
C ASP A 298 28.73 4.86 -9.30
N VAL A 299 29.23 5.54 -10.34
CA VAL A 299 28.36 6.28 -11.27
C VAL A 299 27.49 5.33 -12.10
N LYS A 300 27.95 4.08 -12.28
CA LYS A 300 27.20 3.05 -12.99
C LYS A 300 25.86 2.73 -12.33
N ASN A 301 25.81 2.73 -10.99
CA ASN A 301 24.55 2.60 -10.26
C ASN A 301 23.85 3.95 -10.03
N ALA A 302 24.57 5.07 -10.04
CA ALA A 302 23.98 6.40 -9.89
C ALA A 302 23.15 6.84 -11.11
N ALA A 303 23.63 6.59 -12.33
CA ALA A 303 22.97 6.99 -13.58
C ALA A 303 21.55 6.42 -13.76
N PRO A 304 21.29 5.12 -13.56
CA PRO A 304 19.93 4.58 -13.68
C PRO A 304 19.01 5.10 -12.57
N CYS A 305 19.53 5.47 -11.39
CA CYS A 305 18.71 6.13 -10.35
C CYS A 305 18.24 7.53 -10.77
N VAL A 306 19.06 8.30 -11.50
CA VAL A 306 18.63 9.59 -12.08
C VAL A 306 17.50 9.37 -13.07
N ALA A 307 17.65 8.39 -13.96
CA ALA A 307 16.63 8.07 -14.96
C ALA A 307 15.32 7.59 -14.30
N SER A 308 15.42 6.74 -13.28
CA SER A 308 14.26 6.32 -12.48
C SER A 308 13.58 7.48 -11.75
N TYR A 309 14.34 8.42 -11.18
CA TYR A 309 13.77 9.61 -10.54
C TYR A 309 12.92 10.43 -11.52
N LEU A 310 13.47 10.66 -12.72
CA LEU A 310 12.83 11.48 -13.74
C LEU A 310 11.54 10.87 -14.30
N LEU A 311 11.25 9.58 -14.07
CA LEU A 311 9.92 9.03 -14.35
C LEU A 311 8.84 9.69 -13.48
N PHE A 312 9.16 9.96 -12.21
CA PHE A 312 8.22 10.43 -11.20
C PHE A 312 8.22 11.96 -11.05
N ASP A 313 9.32 12.61 -11.42
CA ASP A 313 9.45 14.07 -11.33
C ASP A 313 10.19 14.62 -12.56
N GLN A 314 9.46 14.69 -13.67
CA GLN A 314 10.00 15.12 -14.95
C GLN A 314 10.39 16.60 -14.98
N ASP A 315 9.94 17.43 -14.06
CA ASP A 315 10.18 18.88 -14.10
C ASP A 315 11.41 19.32 -13.30
N ASP A 316 12.00 18.41 -12.51
CA ASP A 316 13.19 18.68 -11.71
C ASP A 316 14.41 19.01 -12.56
N GLN A 317 14.81 20.29 -12.53
CA GLN A 317 15.95 20.79 -13.29
C GLN A 317 17.29 20.29 -12.76
N VAL A 318 17.42 20.05 -11.46
CA VAL A 318 18.66 19.55 -10.84
C VAL A 318 18.90 18.13 -11.30
N MET A 319 17.85 17.29 -11.29
CA MET A 319 17.99 15.91 -11.72
C MET A 319 18.25 15.80 -13.23
N LYS A 320 17.64 16.66 -14.06
CA LYS A 320 17.98 16.78 -15.49
C LYS A 320 19.44 17.13 -15.71
N GLN A 321 19.97 18.10 -14.96
CA GLN A 321 21.37 18.50 -15.05
C GLN A 321 22.31 17.37 -14.62
N ASN A 322 21.95 16.60 -13.59
CA ASN A 322 22.71 15.42 -13.16
C ASN A 322 22.77 14.37 -14.28
N LEU A 323 21.66 14.12 -14.99
CA LEU A 323 21.64 13.18 -16.12
C LEU A 323 22.59 13.62 -17.23
N VAL A 324 22.50 14.90 -17.63
CA VAL A 324 23.37 15.48 -18.67
C VAL A 324 24.84 15.44 -18.24
N TYR A 325 25.13 15.70 -16.97
CA TYR A 325 26.48 15.61 -16.42
C TYR A 325 27.05 14.19 -16.52
N TYR A 326 26.26 13.17 -16.21
CA TYR A 326 26.66 11.78 -16.35
C TYR A 326 26.86 11.36 -17.82
N GLN A 327 25.97 11.79 -18.71
CA GLN A 327 26.09 11.57 -20.15
C GLN A 327 27.35 12.22 -20.73
N TYR A 328 27.67 13.45 -20.32
CA TYR A 328 28.86 14.16 -20.77
C TYR A 328 30.16 13.44 -20.37
N HIS A 329 30.17 12.79 -19.20
CA HIS A 329 31.33 12.04 -18.69
C HIS A 329 31.25 10.52 -18.95
N LYS A 330 30.39 10.09 -19.88
CA LYS A 330 30.15 8.68 -20.21
C LYS A 330 31.44 7.89 -20.45
N GLU A 331 32.33 8.40 -21.31
CA GLU A 331 33.61 7.74 -21.63
C GLU A 331 34.54 7.64 -20.41
N LYS A 332 34.61 8.70 -19.60
CA LYS A 332 35.46 8.76 -18.40
C LYS A 332 35.07 7.70 -17.38
N TRP A 333 33.77 7.42 -17.26
CA TRP A 333 33.22 6.48 -16.28
C TRP A 333 32.86 5.12 -16.86
N GLY A 334 33.14 4.87 -18.14
CA GLY A 334 32.86 3.60 -18.80
C GLY A 334 31.37 3.26 -18.83
N LEU A 335 30.51 4.28 -18.94
CA LEU A 335 29.06 4.12 -19.00
C LEU A 335 28.62 3.78 -20.43
N MET A 336 27.53 3.04 -20.55
CA MET A 336 26.89 2.65 -21.81
C MET A 336 25.52 3.33 -21.95
N GLU A 337 24.86 3.23 -23.11
CA GLU A 337 23.52 3.85 -23.27
C GLU A 337 22.48 3.21 -22.33
N GLU A 338 22.66 1.93 -22.03
CA GLU A 338 21.79 1.16 -21.14
C GLU A 338 21.85 1.65 -19.69
N ASP A 339 22.99 2.23 -19.27
CA ASP A 339 23.15 2.79 -17.91
C ASP A 339 22.32 4.07 -17.69
N PHE A 340 21.77 4.66 -18.76
CA PHE A 340 20.89 5.83 -18.70
C PHE A 340 19.40 5.47 -18.80
N GLN A 341 19.06 4.17 -18.77
CA GLN A 341 17.68 3.72 -18.68
C GLN A 341 17.21 3.66 -17.23
N PRO A 342 15.94 3.97 -16.95
CA PRO A 342 15.37 3.77 -15.63
C PRO A 342 15.42 2.29 -15.24
N ARG A 343 15.53 2.02 -13.94
CA ARG A 343 15.52 0.65 -13.42
C ARG A 343 14.19 -0.05 -13.73
N PRO A 344 14.19 -1.36 -14.06
CA PRO A 344 12.98 -2.09 -14.45
C PRO A 344 11.83 -1.99 -13.44
N GLU A 345 12.14 -2.07 -12.15
CA GLU A 345 11.15 -1.96 -11.07
C GLU A 345 10.51 -0.57 -11.00
N ALA A 346 11.25 0.49 -11.34
CA ALA A 346 10.73 1.85 -11.44
C ALA A 346 9.75 1.99 -12.59
N VAL A 347 10.09 1.43 -13.76
CA VAL A 347 9.25 1.44 -14.96
C VAL A 347 7.97 0.67 -14.72
N GLN A 348 8.05 -0.51 -14.10
CA GLN A 348 6.88 -1.32 -13.79
C GLN A 348 5.93 -0.56 -12.85
N TYR A 349 6.46 0.05 -11.79
CA TYR A 349 5.68 0.87 -10.86
C TYR A 349 5.04 2.08 -11.55
N PHE A 350 5.82 2.82 -12.35
CA PHE A 350 5.33 3.97 -13.10
C PHE A 350 4.20 3.58 -14.06
N ASN A 351 4.38 2.54 -14.87
CA ASN A 351 3.37 2.10 -15.83
C ASN A 351 2.06 1.69 -15.13
N VAL A 352 2.15 0.96 -14.01
CA VAL A 352 0.96 0.54 -13.25
C VAL A 352 0.22 1.75 -12.66
N THR A 353 0.94 2.65 -12.00
CA THR A 353 0.31 3.82 -11.36
C THR A 353 -0.27 4.81 -12.37
N THR A 354 0.41 5.02 -13.51
CA THR A 354 -0.07 5.87 -14.60
C THR A 354 -1.33 5.30 -15.22
N LEU A 355 -1.32 4.02 -15.60
CA LEU A 355 -2.51 3.37 -16.18
C LEU A 355 -3.70 3.35 -15.22
N GLN A 356 -3.46 3.15 -13.92
CA GLN A 356 -4.52 3.23 -12.91
C GLN A 356 -5.18 4.61 -12.86
N LYS A 357 -4.37 5.68 -12.92
CA LYS A 357 -4.88 7.07 -12.93
C LYS A 357 -5.64 7.36 -14.22
N GLU A 358 -5.12 6.94 -15.38
CA GLU A 358 -5.77 7.10 -16.68
C GLU A 358 -7.13 6.40 -16.74
N LEU A 359 -7.22 5.14 -16.31
CA LEU A 359 -8.48 4.38 -16.30
C LEU A 359 -9.52 4.98 -15.34
N HIS A 360 -9.07 5.47 -14.19
CA HIS A 360 -9.96 6.11 -13.22
C HIS A 360 -10.52 7.42 -13.78
N GLU A 361 -9.65 8.23 -14.39
CA GLU A 361 -10.06 9.48 -15.02
C GLU A 361 -11.00 9.24 -16.21
N PHE A 362 -10.73 8.23 -17.03
CA PHE A 362 -11.62 7.81 -18.11
C PHE A 362 -13.02 7.47 -17.58
N TYR A 363 -13.12 6.65 -16.52
CA TYR A 363 -14.40 6.33 -15.91
C TYR A 363 -15.12 7.58 -15.40
N LYS A 364 -14.40 8.47 -14.71
CA LYS A 364 -14.97 9.73 -14.20
C LYS A 364 -15.55 10.64 -15.28
N GLN A 365 -14.91 10.68 -16.44
CA GLN A 365 -15.32 11.56 -17.54
C GLN A 365 -16.44 10.97 -18.41
N HIS A 366 -16.60 9.65 -18.45
CA HIS A 366 -17.47 9.00 -19.45
C HIS A 366 -18.57 8.10 -18.87
N LEU A 367 -18.43 7.65 -17.61
CA LEU A 367 -19.29 6.61 -17.03
C LEU A 367 -19.93 7.02 -15.70
N LEU A 368 -19.38 8.00 -14.99
CA LEU A 368 -20.07 8.64 -13.88
C LEU A 368 -21.25 9.43 -14.45
N SER A 369 -22.46 9.09 -13.99
CA SER A 369 -23.66 9.82 -14.35
C SER A 369 -23.55 11.24 -13.82
N ASP A 370 -23.42 12.23 -14.71
CA ASP A 370 -23.75 13.59 -14.35
C ASP A 370 -25.26 13.61 -14.06
N ASP A 371 -25.64 13.98 -12.83
CA ASP A 371 -27.03 14.29 -12.45
C ASP A 371 -27.61 15.47 -13.29
N GLU A 372 -26.81 16.07 -14.18
CA GLU A 372 -27.29 16.94 -15.25
C GLU A 372 -27.46 16.11 -16.53
N GLY A 373 -28.71 15.71 -16.80
CA GLY A 373 -29.06 15.02 -18.02
C GLY A 373 -28.68 15.82 -19.27
N GLU A 374 -27.51 15.52 -19.83
CA GLU A 374 -27.28 15.77 -21.25
C GLU A 374 -28.22 14.85 -22.01
N VAL A 375 -29.30 15.44 -22.52
CA VAL A 375 -30.14 14.82 -23.54
C VAL A 375 -29.21 14.50 -24.70
N VAL A 376 -28.93 13.22 -24.88
CA VAL A 376 -28.14 12.72 -26.01
C VAL A 376 -28.92 13.03 -27.30
N GLU A 377 -28.61 14.16 -27.94
CA GLU A 377 -29.13 14.56 -29.28
C GLU A 377 -28.84 13.50 -30.36
N TYR A 378 -27.92 12.57 -30.08
CA TYR A 378 -27.40 11.59 -31.03
C TYR A 378 -28.47 10.63 -31.60
N LEU A 379 -29.55 10.35 -30.84
CA LEU A 379 -30.61 9.46 -31.32
C LEU A 379 -31.60 10.16 -32.25
N ASP A 380 -31.86 11.46 -32.06
CA ASP A 380 -32.76 12.22 -32.92
C ASP A 380 -32.10 12.48 -34.29
N ASP A 381 -30.79 12.78 -34.32
CA ASP A 381 -30.03 12.99 -35.56
C ASP A 381 -29.93 11.72 -36.43
N LEU A 382 -29.85 10.54 -35.80
CA LEU A 382 -29.81 9.25 -36.51
C LEU A 382 -31.17 8.86 -37.08
N LEU A 383 -32.27 9.22 -36.41
CA LEU A 383 -33.63 8.94 -36.87
C LEU A 383 -34.11 9.93 -37.95
N GLU A 384 -33.65 11.18 -37.93
CA GLU A 384 -33.94 12.15 -39.00
C GLU A 384 -33.29 11.76 -40.34
N MET A 385 -32.14 11.08 -40.30
CA MET A 385 -31.43 10.54 -41.47
C MET A 385 -32.11 9.32 -42.10
N GLU A 386 -32.87 8.53 -41.33
CA GLU A 386 -33.62 7.38 -41.84
C GLU A 386 -35.04 7.73 -42.32
N GLY A 387 -35.59 8.88 -41.91
CA GLY A 387 -36.88 9.40 -42.39
C GLY A 387 -36.88 10.01 -43.79
N HIS A 388 -35.71 10.10 -44.45
CA HIS A 388 -35.54 10.72 -45.78
C HIS A 388 -35.14 9.72 -46.89
N ARG A 389 -35.47 8.43 -46.74
CA ARG A 389 -35.34 7.43 -47.82
C ARG A 389 -36.66 6.91 -48.36
#